data_AF-A0A243S4G1-F1
#
_entry.id   AF-A0A243S4G1-F1
#
_cell.length_a   1.000
_cell.length_b   1.000
_cell.length_c   1.000
_cell.angle_alpha   90.00
_cell.angle_beta   90.00
_cell.angle_gamma   90.00
#
_symmetry.space_group_name_H-M   'P 1'
#
loop_
_entity.id
_entity.type
_entity.pdbx_description
1 polymer ?
#
loop_
_entity_poly.entity_id
_entity_poly.type
_entity_poly.pdbx_seq_one_letter_code
_entity_poly.pdbx_strand_id
1 'polypeptide(L)'
;MVDLRSRILTYTADLEPDAGYSPPEDTQRERVAESVGHLLDGDATKAERLLDPLGLKLTRLTDTESGRRYDEIAAVRPGRAERWGRLYLTADSDVRWNAQVPHPVSDRDTERLGVRLLEDNPGGSLVLAGAHREAGRGDAADVAHEEDSIFHAIVVELQKRDVPGVQLHGFARDSDRPYEAVLSTGAARSTLTEAAALADGMQADGLRVCRGWSARCPLEGTTNVQGKAAERHHAKFLHVELSPKARGDGSDADAATRALSDLVTTWNSAHR
;
A
#
# COMPACT_ATOMS: atom_id res chain seq x y z
N MET A 1 2.70 20.18 12.59
CA MET A 1 1.38 20.09 11.92
C MET A 1 1.62 20.19 10.43
N VAL A 2 0.94 19.35 9.64
CA VAL A 2 1.03 19.30 8.18
C VAL A 2 -0.34 18.95 7.61
N ASP A 3 -0.64 19.40 6.40
CA ASP A 3 -1.70 18.78 5.60
C ASP A 3 -1.15 17.44 5.09
N LEU A 4 -1.66 16.34 5.66
CA LEU A 4 -1.14 14.99 5.37
C LEU A 4 -1.39 14.61 3.91
N ARG A 5 -2.62 14.82 3.42
CA ARG A 5 -2.99 14.57 2.03
C ARG A 5 -2.09 15.32 1.07
N SER A 6 -1.95 16.64 1.22
CA SER A 6 -1.09 17.43 0.35
C SER A 6 0.36 16.94 0.41
N ARG A 7 0.88 16.62 1.59
CA ARG A 7 2.25 16.11 1.75
C ARG A 7 2.49 14.83 0.95
N ILE A 8 1.54 13.89 1.00
CA ILE A 8 1.65 12.60 0.31
C ILE A 8 1.49 12.77 -1.20
N LEU A 9 0.46 13.51 -1.64
CA LEU A 9 0.17 13.66 -3.06
C LEU A 9 1.20 14.53 -3.79
N THR A 10 1.79 15.53 -3.12
CA THR A 10 2.92 16.29 -3.68
C THR A 10 4.15 15.42 -3.84
N TYR A 11 4.40 14.45 -2.95
CA TYR A 11 5.55 13.55 -3.08
C TYR A 11 5.47 12.68 -4.33
N THR A 12 4.28 12.21 -4.70
CA THR A 12 4.10 11.32 -5.85
C THR A 12 3.94 12.06 -7.18
N ALA A 13 3.65 13.36 -7.17
CA ALA A 13 3.23 14.10 -8.36
C ALA A 13 4.25 14.07 -9.51
N ASP A 14 5.54 14.02 -9.19
CA ASP A 14 6.65 14.12 -10.15
C ASP A 14 7.30 12.77 -10.45
N LEU A 15 6.62 11.65 -10.20
CA LEU A 15 7.13 10.33 -10.51
C LEU A 15 7.01 10.03 -12.00
N GLU A 16 8.16 9.95 -12.67
CA GLU A 16 8.25 9.77 -14.13
C GLU A 16 8.85 8.40 -14.52
N PRO A 17 8.43 7.81 -15.65
CA PRO A 17 8.90 6.50 -16.12
C PRO A 17 10.39 6.46 -16.46
N ASP A 18 10.96 7.55 -16.98
CA ASP A 18 12.36 7.65 -17.39
C ASP A 18 13.29 8.08 -16.23
N ALA A 19 12.75 8.24 -15.03
CA ALA A 19 13.51 8.64 -13.86
C ALA A 19 14.47 7.51 -13.43
N GLY A 20 15.68 7.85 -12.98
CA GLY A 20 16.65 6.85 -12.52
C GLY A 20 16.20 6.14 -11.23
N TYR A 21 16.24 4.81 -11.18
CA TYR A 21 16.03 4.06 -9.94
C TYR A 21 17.18 3.09 -9.69
N SER A 22 17.53 2.91 -8.42
CA SER A 22 18.55 1.95 -8.00
C SER A 22 18.06 1.25 -6.73
N PRO A 23 17.80 -0.08 -6.81
CA PRO A 23 17.38 -0.88 -5.67
C PRO A 23 18.26 -0.65 -4.43
N PRO A 24 17.71 -0.71 -3.21
CA PRO A 24 18.50 -0.78 -1.98
C PRO A 24 19.36 -2.05 -1.96
N GLU A 25 20.53 -1.98 -1.33
CA GLU A 25 21.34 -3.17 -1.00
C GLU A 25 20.66 -4.00 0.09
N ASP A 26 21.04 -5.27 0.22
CA ASP A 26 20.44 -6.22 1.17
C ASP A 26 20.50 -5.68 2.61
N THR A 27 21.67 -5.18 3.02
CA THR A 27 21.86 -4.58 4.34
C THR A 27 21.01 -3.32 4.56
N GLN A 28 20.66 -2.59 3.50
CA GLN A 28 19.77 -1.42 3.58
C GLN A 28 18.31 -1.88 3.76
N ARG A 29 17.89 -2.93 3.04
CA ARG A 29 16.55 -3.54 3.21
C ARG A 29 16.36 -4.09 4.61
N GLU A 30 17.35 -4.83 5.12
CA GLU A 30 17.35 -5.39 6.48
C GLU A 30 17.23 -4.30 7.54
N ARG A 31 18.01 -3.22 7.43
CA ARG A 31 17.95 -2.09 8.37
C ARG A 31 16.59 -1.38 8.37
N VAL A 32 15.96 -1.21 7.21
CA VAL A 32 14.62 -0.62 7.16
C VAL A 32 13.59 -1.57 7.77
N ALA A 33 13.63 -2.86 7.46
CA ALA A 33 12.73 -3.84 8.09
C ALA A 33 12.90 -3.86 9.62
N GLU A 34 14.14 -3.91 10.13
CA GLU A 34 14.41 -3.86 11.57
C GLU A 34 13.94 -2.54 12.20
N SER A 35 14.09 -1.42 11.50
CA SER A 35 13.58 -0.11 11.94
C SER A 35 12.06 -0.09 12.05
N VAL A 36 11.34 -0.60 11.04
CA VAL A 36 9.87 -0.75 11.08
C VAL A 36 9.46 -1.65 12.24
N GLY A 37 10.17 -2.75 12.46
CA GLY A 37 9.93 -3.64 13.58
C GLY A 37 10.04 -2.93 14.93
N HIS A 38 11.12 -2.19 15.16
CA HIS A 38 11.29 -1.39 16.36
C HIS A 38 10.22 -0.31 16.52
N LEU A 39 9.79 0.32 15.44
CA LEU A 39 8.74 1.33 15.49
C LEU A 39 7.41 0.73 15.91
N LEU A 40 7.05 -0.44 15.38
CA LEU A 40 5.86 -1.20 15.77
C LEU A 40 5.91 -1.69 17.22
N ASP A 41 7.12 -1.95 17.75
CA ASP A 41 7.35 -2.30 19.15
C ASP A 41 7.42 -1.07 20.09
N GLY A 42 7.25 0.14 19.55
CA GLY A 42 7.27 1.40 20.31
C GLY A 42 8.67 1.97 20.61
N ASP A 43 9.73 1.43 20.01
CA ASP A 43 11.13 1.87 20.17
C ASP A 43 11.57 2.80 19.01
N ALA A 44 10.96 3.99 18.96
CA ALA A 44 11.25 5.01 17.95
C ALA A 44 12.74 5.40 17.92
N THR A 45 13.43 5.39 19.07
CA THR A 45 14.85 5.75 19.15
C THR A 45 15.76 4.70 18.48
N LYS A 46 15.48 3.39 18.64
CA LYS A 46 16.20 2.38 17.84
C LYS A 46 15.85 2.48 16.37
N ALA A 47 14.58 2.69 16.04
CA ALA A 47 14.14 2.85 14.66
C ALA A 47 14.92 3.98 13.96
N GLU A 48 15.02 5.15 14.58
CA GLU A 48 15.78 6.31 14.06
C GLU A 48 17.26 5.99 13.81
N ARG A 49 17.94 5.35 14.78
CA ARG A 49 19.36 5.00 14.64
C ARG A 49 19.66 4.08 13.46
N LEU A 50 18.71 3.22 13.08
CA LEU A 50 18.85 2.33 11.92
C LEU A 50 18.63 3.05 10.59
N LEU A 51 17.81 4.09 10.58
CA LEU A 51 17.45 4.88 9.40
C LEU A 51 18.52 5.93 9.05
N ASP A 52 19.15 6.54 10.06
CA ASP A 52 20.11 7.64 9.88
C ASP A 52 21.21 7.34 8.84
N PRO A 53 21.90 6.17 8.87
CA PRO A 53 22.94 5.85 7.89
C PRO A 53 22.42 5.71 6.45
N LEU A 54 21.11 5.49 6.28
CA LEU A 54 20.46 5.33 4.98
C LEU A 54 20.02 6.67 4.38
N GLY A 55 20.16 7.77 5.13
CA GLY A 55 19.60 9.06 4.74
C GLY A 55 18.07 9.09 4.83
N LEU A 56 17.47 8.18 5.61
CA LEU A 56 16.06 8.16 5.95
C LEU A 56 15.88 8.75 7.36
N LYS A 57 14.70 9.30 7.63
CA LYS A 57 14.36 9.90 8.92
C LYS A 57 12.96 9.50 9.34
N LEU A 58 12.81 9.23 10.64
CA LEU A 58 11.53 9.16 11.31
C LEU A 58 11.06 10.57 11.68
N THR A 59 9.87 10.95 11.26
CA THR A 59 9.27 12.24 11.61
C THR A 59 7.86 12.04 12.12
N ARG A 60 7.56 12.52 13.33
CA ARG A 60 6.19 12.57 13.82
C ARG A 60 5.44 13.75 13.20
N LEU A 61 4.38 13.43 12.49
CA LEU A 61 3.45 14.36 11.86
C LEU A 61 2.18 14.48 12.69
N THR A 62 1.50 15.61 12.55
CA THR A 62 0.14 15.82 13.06
C THR A 62 -0.65 16.39 11.91
N ASP A 63 -1.64 15.64 11.47
CA ASP A 63 -2.54 16.05 10.39
C ASP A 63 -3.37 17.25 10.86
N THR A 64 -3.41 18.30 10.04
CA THR A 64 -4.16 19.52 10.34
C THR A 64 -5.67 19.33 10.26
N GLU A 65 -6.15 18.39 9.44
CA GLU A 65 -7.59 18.18 9.25
C GLU A 65 -8.19 17.39 10.42
N SER A 66 -7.57 16.24 10.74
CA SER A 66 -8.10 15.33 11.77
C SER A 66 -7.47 15.46 13.16
N GLY A 67 -6.31 16.10 13.27
CA GLY A 67 -5.50 16.12 14.50
C GLY A 67 -4.78 14.81 14.81
N ARG A 68 -4.96 13.75 14.00
CA ARG A 68 -4.28 12.47 14.19
C ARG A 68 -2.78 12.60 13.96
N ARG A 69 -2.02 11.77 14.67
CA ARG A 69 -0.55 11.73 14.56
C ARG A 69 -0.10 10.49 13.81
N TYR A 70 0.92 10.69 12.98
CA TYR A 70 1.52 9.65 12.16
C TYR A 70 3.03 9.71 12.28
N ASP A 71 3.67 8.56 12.30
CA ASP A 71 5.11 8.46 12.09
C ASP A 71 5.38 8.26 10.60
N GLU A 72 6.21 9.14 10.04
CA GLU A 72 6.67 9.05 8.65
C GLU A 72 8.12 8.58 8.61
N ILE A 73 8.40 7.55 7.81
CA ILE A 73 9.75 7.23 7.35
C ILE A 73 9.89 7.76 5.92
N ALA A 74 10.79 8.72 5.74
CA ALA A 74 11.07 9.33 4.44
C ALA A 74 12.54 9.76 4.32
N ALA A 75 13.01 9.96 3.08
CA ALA A 75 14.35 10.48 2.84
C ALA A 75 14.51 11.92 3.34
N VAL A 76 15.69 12.22 3.90
CA VAL A 76 16.03 13.55 4.43
C VAL A 76 16.26 14.57 3.32
N ARG A 77 16.71 14.13 2.15
CA ARG A 77 17.01 14.95 0.98
C ARG A 77 16.64 14.21 -0.30
N PRO A 78 16.38 14.95 -1.39
CA PRO A 78 16.20 14.34 -2.70
C PRO A 78 17.37 13.44 -3.10
N GLY A 79 17.10 12.32 -3.77
CA GLY A 79 18.13 11.39 -4.23
C GLY A 79 17.71 9.92 -4.25
N ARG A 80 18.68 9.01 -4.13
CA ARG A 80 18.44 7.56 -4.22
C ARG A 80 17.41 7.07 -3.19
N ALA A 81 17.57 7.45 -1.93
CA ALA A 81 16.69 6.99 -0.85
C ALA A 81 15.25 7.53 -0.98
N GLU A 82 15.07 8.72 -1.55
CA GLU A 82 13.73 9.29 -1.80
C GLU A 82 12.92 8.42 -2.74
N ARG A 83 13.59 7.78 -3.71
CA ARG A 83 12.96 6.94 -4.73
C ARG A 83 12.56 5.56 -4.23
N TRP A 84 12.99 5.17 -3.03
CA TRP A 84 12.61 3.90 -2.43
C TRP A 84 11.18 3.89 -1.85
N GLY A 85 10.61 5.07 -1.61
CA GLY A 85 9.25 5.20 -1.09
C GLY A 85 9.16 5.91 0.25
N ARG A 86 7.93 5.91 0.78
CA ARG A 86 7.60 6.42 2.11
C ARG A 86 6.71 5.44 2.85
N LEU A 87 6.79 5.49 4.17
CA LEU A 87 5.90 4.79 5.08
C LEU A 87 5.26 5.80 6.02
N TYR A 88 3.95 5.67 6.19
CA TYR A 88 3.17 6.40 7.19
C TYR A 88 2.51 5.38 8.11
N LEU A 89 2.68 5.49 9.42
CA LEU A 89 2.00 4.64 10.41
C LEU A 89 1.27 5.51 11.41
N THR A 90 0.11 5.05 11.89
CA THR A 90 -0.52 5.65 13.08
C THR A 90 0.48 5.69 14.24
N ALA A 91 0.58 6.83 14.93
CA ALA A 91 1.54 7.04 16.02
C ALA A 91 0.96 6.81 17.42
N ASP A 92 -0.38 6.80 17.53
CA ASP A 92 -1.12 6.85 18.79
C ASP A 92 -1.91 5.56 19.07
N SER A 93 -1.76 4.56 18.21
CA SER A 93 -2.40 3.25 18.34
C SER A 93 -1.55 2.19 17.67
N ASP A 94 -1.85 0.92 17.95
CA ASP A 94 -1.30 -0.18 17.17
C ASP A 94 -1.68 -0.06 15.69
N VAL A 95 -0.79 -0.54 14.81
CA VAL A 95 -1.08 -0.71 13.39
C VAL A 95 -1.88 -2.00 13.22
N ARG A 96 -3.07 -1.89 12.64
CA ARG A 96 -4.07 -2.96 12.52
C ARG A 96 -4.35 -3.36 11.08
N TRP A 97 -3.94 -2.54 10.13
CA TRP A 97 -4.06 -2.80 8.71
C TRP A 97 -3.09 -1.92 7.93
N ASN A 98 -2.80 -2.28 6.68
CA ASN A 98 -2.01 -1.44 5.79
C ASN A 98 -2.61 -1.33 4.38
N ALA A 99 -2.58 -0.13 3.82
CA ALA A 99 -2.76 0.12 2.39
C ALA A 99 -1.39 0.17 1.72
N GLN A 100 -1.27 -0.51 0.58
CA GLN A 100 -0.03 -0.61 -0.18
C GLN A 100 -0.28 -0.04 -1.58
N VAL A 101 0.51 0.96 -1.96
CA VAL A 101 0.42 1.62 -3.27
C VAL A 101 1.75 1.44 -4.00
N PRO A 102 1.91 0.33 -4.76
CA PRO A 102 3.16 0.00 -5.44
C PRO A 102 3.39 0.84 -6.70
N HIS A 103 2.33 1.37 -7.31
CA HIS A 103 2.39 2.06 -8.61
C HIS A 103 1.72 3.45 -8.58
N PRO A 104 2.08 4.34 -7.62
CA PRO A 104 1.51 5.68 -7.61
C PRO A 104 1.76 6.38 -8.95
N VAL A 105 0.79 7.17 -9.42
CA VAL A 105 0.76 7.84 -10.73
C VAL A 105 0.67 6.91 -11.95
N SER A 106 1.38 5.79 -11.97
CA SER A 106 1.28 4.79 -13.05
C SER A 106 -0.11 4.17 -13.07
N ASP A 107 -0.54 3.66 -11.91
CA ASP A 107 -1.89 3.27 -11.62
C ASP A 107 -2.60 4.49 -11.03
N ARG A 108 -2.92 5.47 -11.89
CA ARG A 108 -3.40 6.81 -11.49
C ARG A 108 -4.38 6.77 -10.31
N ASP A 109 -4.31 7.76 -9.41
CA ASP A 109 -5.24 7.94 -8.30
C ASP A 109 -5.23 6.84 -7.22
N THR A 110 -4.44 5.77 -7.35
CA THR A 110 -4.27 4.78 -6.28
C THR A 110 -3.63 5.42 -5.04
N GLU A 111 -2.73 6.40 -5.21
CA GLU A 111 -2.18 7.19 -4.12
C GLU A 111 -3.25 8.01 -3.38
N ARG A 112 -4.23 8.57 -4.11
CA ARG A 112 -5.35 9.31 -3.51
C ARG A 112 -6.24 8.38 -2.70
N LEU A 113 -6.53 7.20 -3.25
CA LEU A 113 -7.31 6.17 -2.56
C LEU A 113 -6.61 5.67 -1.30
N GLY A 114 -5.30 5.40 -1.37
CA GLY A 114 -4.50 4.99 -0.21
C GLY A 114 -4.48 6.05 0.90
N VAL A 115 -4.34 7.33 0.54
CA VAL A 115 -4.44 8.47 1.48
C VAL A 115 -5.83 8.52 2.12
N ARG A 116 -6.90 8.43 1.31
CA ARG A 116 -8.27 8.47 1.80
C ARG A 116 -8.55 7.33 2.78
N LEU A 117 -8.08 6.11 2.52
CA LEU A 117 -8.20 5.01 3.48
C LEU A 117 -7.50 5.32 4.81
N LEU A 118 -6.28 5.88 4.77
CA LEU A 118 -5.51 6.23 5.97
C LEU A 118 -6.15 7.38 6.78
N GLU A 119 -6.80 8.31 6.10
CA GLU A 119 -7.50 9.44 6.74
C GLU A 119 -8.88 9.03 7.26
N ASP A 120 -9.60 8.16 6.57
CA ASP A 120 -10.97 7.82 6.98
C ASP A 120 -10.99 6.74 8.07
N ASN A 121 -9.91 5.96 8.21
CA ASN A 121 -9.88 4.79 9.09
C ASN A 121 -8.67 4.84 10.06
N PRO A 122 -8.89 4.78 11.39
CA PRO A 122 -7.81 4.73 12.37
C PRO A 122 -7.08 3.38 12.34
N GLY A 123 -5.90 3.32 12.96
CA GLY A 123 -5.12 2.08 13.06
C GLY A 123 -4.36 1.71 11.79
N GLY A 124 -4.36 2.55 10.76
CA GLY A 124 -3.76 2.25 9.46
C GLY A 124 -2.28 2.59 9.33
N SER A 125 -1.65 1.95 8.36
CA SER A 125 -0.42 2.44 7.73
C SER A 125 -0.57 2.52 6.22
N LEU A 126 0.17 3.44 5.58
CA LEU A 126 0.29 3.55 4.13
C LEU A 126 1.74 3.30 3.71
N VAL A 127 1.94 2.28 2.87
CA VAL A 127 3.22 1.98 2.21
C VAL A 127 3.15 2.47 0.78
N LEU A 128 4.05 3.38 0.40
CA LEU A 128 4.01 4.08 -0.89
C LEU A 128 5.33 3.92 -1.63
N ALA A 129 5.29 3.41 -2.86
CA ALA A 129 6.48 3.36 -3.71
C ALA A 129 6.96 4.77 -4.08
N GLY A 130 8.27 4.92 -4.27
CA GLY A 130 8.89 6.23 -4.50
C GLY A 130 9.32 6.50 -5.93
N ALA A 131 8.97 5.62 -6.86
CA ALA A 131 9.35 5.71 -8.27
C ALA A 131 8.21 5.19 -9.13
N HIS A 132 8.14 5.68 -10.37
CA HIS A 132 7.27 5.08 -11.38
C HIS A 132 7.71 3.64 -11.64
N ARG A 133 6.79 2.71 -11.89
CA ARG A 133 7.10 1.27 -12.04
C ARG A 133 8.12 0.95 -13.15
N GLU A 134 8.13 1.76 -14.21
CA GLU A 134 9.06 1.63 -15.36
C GLU A 134 10.45 2.25 -15.08
N ALA A 135 10.64 2.86 -13.91
CA ALA A 135 11.90 3.54 -13.58
C ALA A 135 13.04 2.55 -13.32
N GLY A 136 14.24 2.94 -13.73
CA GLY A 136 15.45 2.13 -13.58
C GLY A 136 15.61 1.04 -14.65
N ARG A 137 16.73 0.33 -14.60
CA ARG A 137 17.07 -0.66 -15.63
C ARG A 137 16.20 -1.90 -15.47
N GLY A 138 15.40 -2.19 -16.50
CA GLY A 138 14.55 -3.39 -16.55
C GLY A 138 13.40 -3.33 -15.55
N ASP A 139 12.80 -2.14 -15.40
CA ASP A 139 11.66 -1.90 -14.51
C ASP A 139 11.94 -2.28 -13.06
N ALA A 140 13.17 -2.05 -12.59
CA ALA A 140 13.61 -2.38 -11.24
C ALA A 140 12.80 -1.66 -10.14
N ALA A 141 12.03 -0.63 -10.50
CA ALA A 141 11.08 0.07 -9.63
C ALA A 141 9.67 -0.55 -9.60
N ASP A 142 9.38 -1.60 -10.38
CA ASP A 142 8.13 -2.36 -10.30
C ASP A 142 8.12 -3.22 -9.03
N VAL A 143 7.92 -2.55 -7.88
CA VAL A 143 8.00 -3.17 -6.55
C VAL A 143 6.93 -4.23 -6.29
N ALA A 144 5.92 -4.33 -7.16
CA ALA A 144 4.94 -5.42 -7.14
C ALA A 144 5.53 -6.74 -7.68
N HIS A 145 6.61 -6.66 -8.46
CA HIS A 145 7.34 -7.79 -9.05
C HIS A 145 8.78 -7.94 -8.53
N GLU A 146 9.30 -6.97 -7.79
CA GLU A 146 10.68 -6.94 -7.28
C GLU A 146 10.75 -7.09 -5.74
N GLU A 147 11.31 -8.22 -5.27
CA GLU A 147 11.59 -8.45 -3.84
C GLU A 147 12.69 -7.53 -3.29
N ASP A 148 13.60 -7.07 -4.17
CA ASP A 148 14.72 -6.20 -3.83
C ASP A 148 14.33 -4.73 -3.71
N SER A 149 13.26 -4.45 -2.95
CA SER A 149 12.75 -3.10 -2.72
C SER A 149 12.52 -2.82 -1.23
N ILE A 150 12.63 -1.54 -0.82
CA ILE A 150 12.22 -1.12 0.53
C ILE A 150 10.73 -1.34 0.74
N PHE A 151 9.93 -1.11 -0.31
CA PHE A 151 8.49 -1.38 -0.30
C PHE A 151 8.19 -2.84 0.09
N HIS A 152 8.86 -3.81 -0.55
CA HIS A 152 8.72 -5.21 -0.20
C HIS A 152 9.17 -5.49 1.24
N ALA A 153 10.33 -4.98 1.65
CA ALA A 153 10.85 -5.19 3.00
C ALA A 153 9.88 -4.71 4.10
N ILE A 154 9.27 -3.53 3.91
CA ILE A 154 8.27 -2.98 4.84
C ILE A 154 7.02 -3.85 4.88
N VAL A 155 6.48 -4.24 3.72
CA VAL A 155 5.27 -5.06 3.65
C VAL A 155 5.49 -6.43 4.32
N VAL A 156 6.64 -7.06 4.09
CA VAL A 156 6.99 -8.32 4.75
C VAL A 156 7.09 -8.16 6.27
N GLU A 157 7.64 -7.05 6.75
CA GLU A 157 7.75 -6.80 8.20
C GLU A 157 6.39 -6.63 8.88
N LEU A 158 5.42 -6.01 8.19
CA LEU A 158 4.02 -5.92 8.62
C LEU A 158 3.35 -7.30 8.61
N GLN A 159 3.58 -8.10 7.57
CA GLN A 159 3.02 -9.47 7.45
C GLN A 159 3.52 -10.40 8.56
N LYS A 160 4.81 -10.32 8.94
CA LYS A 160 5.36 -11.11 10.06
C LYS A 160 4.70 -10.82 11.42
N ARG A 161 3.98 -9.70 11.54
CA ARG A 161 3.21 -9.28 12.72
C ARG A 161 1.70 -9.44 12.53
N ASP A 162 1.29 -10.23 11.54
CA ASP A 162 -0.11 -10.48 11.20
C ASP A 162 -0.91 -9.22 10.86
N VAL A 163 -0.25 -8.14 10.43
CA VAL A 163 -0.95 -6.92 9.99
C VAL A 163 -1.52 -7.16 8.58
N PRO A 164 -2.86 -7.25 8.40
CA PRO A 164 -3.47 -7.50 7.10
C PRO A 164 -3.21 -6.34 6.13
N GLY A 165 -2.97 -6.66 4.85
CA GLY A 165 -2.66 -5.68 3.82
C GLY A 165 -3.64 -5.72 2.64
N VAL A 166 -4.03 -4.54 2.16
CA VAL A 166 -4.70 -4.36 0.87
C VAL A 166 -3.75 -3.62 -0.08
N GLN A 167 -3.45 -4.21 -1.24
CA GLN A 167 -2.59 -3.62 -2.25
C GLN A 167 -3.42 -3.13 -3.42
N LEU A 168 -3.33 -1.82 -3.66
CA LEU A 168 -4.15 -1.07 -4.61
C LEU A 168 -3.41 -0.94 -5.94
N HIS A 169 -4.01 -1.48 -6.99
CA HIS A 169 -3.57 -1.37 -8.38
C HIS A 169 -4.67 -0.75 -9.23
N GLY A 170 -4.29 -0.37 -10.44
CA GLY A 170 -5.21 0.18 -11.42
C GLY A 170 -4.95 -0.39 -12.80
N PHE A 171 -6.01 -0.54 -13.58
CA PHE A 171 -5.91 -0.92 -14.98
C PHE A 171 -6.57 0.08 -15.90
N ALA A 172 -6.10 0.13 -17.15
CA ALA A 172 -6.76 0.87 -18.20
C ALA A 172 -8.04 0.17 -18.65
N ARG A 173 -9.11 0.93 -18.91
CA ARG A 173 -10.36 0.36 -19.45
C ARG A 173 -10.07 -0.36 -20.76
N ASP A 174 -10.63 -1.55 -20.89
CA ASP A 174 -10.45 -2.42 -22.05
C ASP A 174 -11.75 -3.20 -22.31
N SER A 175 -12.06 -3.51 -23.56
CA SER A 175 -13.19 -4.37 -23.90
C SER A 175 -13.04 -5.75 -23.24
N ASP A 176 -11.81 -6.22 -23.06
CA ASP A 176 -11.52 -7.52 -22.44
C ASP A 176 -11.52 -7.47 -20.90
N ARG A 177 -11.74 -6.28 -20.32
CA ARG A 177 -11.86 -6.06 -18.87
C ARG A 177 -13.20 -5.39 -18.55
N PRO A 178 -14.33 -6.12 -18.62
CA PRO A 178 -15.66 -5.60 -18.35
C PRO A 178 -15.94 -5.48 -16.84
N TYR A 179 -14.94 -5.17 -16.03
CA TYR A 179 -15.05 -5.08 -14.59
C TYR A 179 -14.66 -3.68 -14.13
N GLU A 180 -15.30 -3.22 -13.05
CA GLU A 180 -14.86 -2.05 -12.32
C GLU A 180 -13.81 -2.41 -11.28
N ALA A 181 -13.85 -3.64 -10.75
CA ALA A 181 -12.88 -4.17 -9.81
C ALA A 181 -12.53 -5.63 -10.09
N VAL A 182 -11.26 -6.01 -9.90
CA VAL A 182 -10.83 -7.41 -9.74
C VAL A 182 -10.24 -7.58 -8.36
N LEU A 183 -10.76 -8.55 -7.62
CA LEU A 183 -10.35 -8.85 -6.25
C LEU A 183 -9.74 -10.25 -6.20
N SER A 184 -8.56 -10.39 -5.60
CA SER A 184 -7.84 -11.65 -5.52
C SER A 184 -6.96 -11.70 -4.27
N THR A 185 -6.72 -12.87 -3.69
CA THR A 185 -5.71 -13.04 -2.64
C THR A 185 -4.30 -13.28 -3.21
N GLY A 186 -4.09 -12.92 -4.48
CA GLY A 186 -2.82 -13.11 -5.18
C GLY A 186 -2.43 -14.58 -5.26
N ALA A 187 -1.22 -14.90 -4.81
CA ALA A 187 -0.63 -16.23 -4.89
C ALA A 187 -1.41 -17.31 -4.11
N ALA A 188 -2.07 -16.96 -3.01
CA ALA A 188 -2.81 -17.94 -2.18
C ALA A 188 -4.04 -18.54 -2.88
N ARG A 189 -4.65 -17.80 -3.82
CA ARG A 189 -5.86 -18.17 -4.59
C ARG A 189 -7.04 -18.73 -3.77
N SER A 190 -7.05 -18.49 -2.46
CA SER A 190 -8.10 -18.87 -1.53
C SER A 190 -9.04 -17.68 -1.31
N THR A 191 -10.20 -17.92 -0.71
CA THR A 191 -11.11 -16.83 -0.33
C THR A 191 -10.87 -16.41 1.11
N LEU A 192 -10.94 -15.10 1.37
CA LEU A 192 -11.06 -14.54 2.72
C LEU A 192 -12.51 -14.10 2.92
N THR A 193 -13.05 -14.30 4.13
CA THR A 193 -14.44 -13.89 4.42
C THR A 193 -14.62 -12.39 4.20
N GLU A 194 -13.62 -11.61 4.61
CA GLU A 194 -13.59 -10.16 4.45
C GLU A 194 -13.44 -9.74 2.98
N ALA A 195 -12.73 -10.53 2.16
CA ALA A 195 -12.64 -10.28 0.71
C ALA A 195 -13.96 -10.58 -0.02
N ALA A 196 -14.69 -11.61 0.42
CA ALA A 196 -16.03 -11.88 -0.08
C ALA A 196 -17.00 -10.74 0.29
N ALA A 197 -16.95 -10.26 1.55
CA ALA A 197 -17.76 -9.12 1.99
C ALA A 197 -17.44 -7.83 1.23
N LEU A 198 -16.16 -7.56 0.95
CA LEU A 198 -15.75 -6.44 0.08
C LEU A 198 -16.40 -6.55 -1.30
N ALA A 199 -16.31 -7.74 -1.93
CA ALA A 199 -16.88 -7.99 -3.25
C ALA A 199 -18.41 -7.83 -3.25
N ASP A 200 -19.08 -8.35 -2.22
CA ASP A 200 -20.53 -8.22 -2.04
C ASP A 200 -20.92 -6.74 -1.90
N GLY A 201 -20.21 -5.96 -1.09
CA GLY A 201 -20.45 -4.52 -0.92
C GLY A 201 -20.29 -3.73 -2.21
N MET A 202 -19.19 -3.95 -2.93
CA MET A 202 -18.96 -3.32 -4.25
C MET A 202 -20.08 -3.68 -5.25
N GLN A 203 -20.53 -4.93 -5.29
CA GLN A 203 -21.60 -5.36 -6.19
C GLN A 203 -22.98 -4.82 -5.79
N ALA A 204 -23.25 -4.72 -4.48
CA ALA A 204 -24.48 -4.11 -3.97
C ALA A 204 -24.60 -2.64 -4.38
N ASP A 205 -23.47 -1.94 -4.48
CA ASP A 205 -23.39 -0.57 -4.99
C ASP A 205 -23.30 -0.47 -6.53
N GLY A 206 -23.44 -1.61 -7.24
CA GLY A 206 -23.56 -1.64 -8.71
C GLY A 206 -22.25 -1.81 -9.49
N LEU A 207 -21.12 -2.03 -8.82
CA LEU A 207 -19.84 -2.29 -9.50
C LEU A 207 -19.80 -3.72 -10.06
N ARG A 208 -19.23 -3.91 -11.26
CA ARG A 208 -18.95 -5.25 -11.78
C ARG A 208 -17.63 -5.74 -11.20
N VAL A 209 -17.70 -6.77 -10.36
CA VAL A 209 -16.55 -7.32 -9.64
C VAL A 209 -16.20 -8.69 -10.17
N CYS A 210 -14.93 -8.89 -10.53
CA CYS A 210 -14.38 -10.22 -10.76
C CYS A 210 -13.72 -10.74 -9.48
N ARG A 211 -14.13 -11.94 -9.03
CA ARG A 211 -13.59 -12.60 -7.84
C ARG A 211 -12.59 -13.67 -8.27
N GLY A 212 -11.29 -13.42 -8.10
CA GLY A 212 -10.20 -14.31 -8.53
C GLY A 212 -10.16 -15.66 -7.80
N TRP A 213 -10.92 -15.82 -6.71
CA TRP A 213 -11.12 -17.09 -6.00
C TRP A 213 -12.35 -17.87 -6.48
N SER A 214 -13.19 -17.30 -7.35
CA SER A 214 -14.42 -17.94 -7.87
C SER A 214 -14.44 -18.08 -9.39
N ALA A 215 -13.65 -17.28 -10.10
CA ALA A 215 -13.54 -17.31 -11.55
C ALA A 215 -12.11 -16.97 -11.96
N ARG A 216 -11.76 -17.27 -13.21
CA ARG A 216 -10.51 -16.79 -13.79
C ARG A 216 -10.67 -15.32 -14.16
N CYS A 217 -10.00 -14.45 -13.43
CA CYS A 217 -9.99 -13.02 -13.66
C CYS A 217 -8.71 -12.57 -14.38
N PRO A 218 -8.75 -11.46 -15.14
CA PRO A 218 -7.52 -10.78 -15.53
C PRO A 218 -6.86 -10.15 -14.30
N LEU A 219 -5.54 -10.00 -14.30
CA LEU A 219 -4.81 -9.24 -13.26
C LEU A 219 -5.02 -9.77 -11.82
N GLU A 220 -5.04 -11.09 -11.65
CA GLU A 220 -5.23 -11.73 -10.33
C GLU A 220 -4.06 -11.51 -9.35
N GLY A 221 -2.96 -10.87 -9.77
CA GLY A 221 -1.79 -10.65 -8.92
C GLY A 221 -1.08 -11.94 -8.49
N THR A 222 -1.20 -13.05 -9.24
CA THR A 222 -0.61 -14.35 -8.84
C THR A 222 0.92 -14.36 -8.87
N THR A 223 1.54 -13.44 -9.61
CA THR A 223 2.99 -13.25 -9.65
C THR A 223 3.50 -12.24 -8.63
N ASN A 224 2.60 -11.50 -7.98
CA ASN A 224 2.91 -10.43 -7.05
C ASN A 224 3.78 -10.93 -5.88
N VAL A 225 4.90 -10.25 -5.62
CA VAL A 225 5.88 -10.74 -4.64
C VAL A 225 5.41 -10.52 -3.19
N GLN A 226 4.64 -9.48 -2.89
CA GLN A 226 4.05 -9.29 -1.56
C GLN A 226 2.93 -10.31 -1.29
N GLY A 227 2.15 -10.67 -2.31
CA GLY A 227 1.14 -11.74 -2.21
C GLY A 227 1.77 -13.11 -1.99
N LYS A 228 2.87 -13.43 -2.68
CA LYS A 228 3.66 -14.65 -2.41
C LYS A 228 4.25 -14.66 -1.01
N ALA A 229 4.77 -13.53 -0.53
CA ALA A 229 5.27 -13.42 0.83
C ALA A 229 4.16 -13.61 1.87
N ALA A 230 2.98 -13.02 1.66
CA ALA A 230 1.83 -13.21 2.52
C ALA A 230 1.44 -14.68 2.63
N GLU A 231 1.39 -15.41 1.51
CA GLU A 231 1.12 -16.84 1.49
C GLU A 231 2.16 -17.62 2.32
N ARG A 232 3.45 -17.33 2.16
CA ARG A 232 4.54 -17.95 2.94
C ARG A 232 4.43 -17.68 4.44
N HIS A 233 3.97 -16.48 4.82
CA HIS A 233 3.83 -16.05 6.21
C HIS A 233 2.44 -16.35 6.79
N HIS A 234 1.52 -16.94 6.01
CA HIS A 234 0.11 -17.10 6.39
C HIS A 234 -0.59 -15.78 6.76
N ALA A 235 -0.09 -14.66 6.24
CA ALA A 235 -0.65 -13.34 6.48
C ALA A 235 -1.82 -13.05 5.52
N LYS A 236 -2.77 -12.23 5.96
CA LYS A 236 -3.89 -11.78 5.12
C LYS A 236 -3.41 -10.73 4.11
N PHE A 237 -3.65 -11.01 2.83
CA PHE A 237 -3.32 -10.12 1.73
C PHE A 237 -4.45 -10.08 0.71
N LEU A 238 -4.80 -8.88 0.25
CA LEU A 238 -5.77 -8.66 -0.81
C LEU A 238 -5.19 -7.79 -1.91
N HIS A 239 -5.16 -8.34 -3.12
CA HIS A 239 -4.84 -7.66 -4.36
C HIS A 239 -6.12 -7.07 -4.96
N VAL A 240 -6.13 -5.76 -5.16
CA VAL A 240 -7.29 -5.01 -5.65
C VAL A 240 -6.89 -4.23 -6.88
N GLU A 241 -7.49 -4.57 -8.01
CA GLU A 241 -7.30 -3.91 -9.30
C GLU A 241 -8.55 -3.10 -9.62
N LEU A 242 -8.39 -1.79 -9.84
CA LEU A 242 -9.53 -0.89 -10.07
C LEU A 242 -9.48 -0.22 -11.44
N SER A 243 -10.65 -0.16 -12.08
CA SER A 243 -10.85 0.66 -13.27
C SER A 243 -10.77 2.15 -12.92
N PRO A 244 -10.55 3.05 -13.90
CA PRO A 244 -10.49 4.49 -13.63
C PRO A 244 -11.74 5.06 -12.95
N LYS A 245 -12.93 4.50 -13.22
CA LYS A 245 -14.18 4.92 -12.57
C LYS A 245 -14.24 4.56 -11.09
N ALA A 246 -13.66 3.42 -10.72
CA ALA A 246 -13.70 2.91 -9.36
C ALA A 246 -12.57 3.45 -8.47
N ARG A 247 -11.60 4.18 -9.02
CA ARG A 247 -10.48 4.77 -8.27
C ARG A 247 -10.35 6.30 -8.38
N GLY A 248 -11.05 6.92 -9.33
CA GLY A 248 -11.07 8.37 -9.54
C GLY A 248 -12.13 9.05 -8.67
N ASP A 249 -12.98 9.86 -9.31
CA ASP A 249 -14.08 10.58 -8.65
C ASP A 249 -15.46 10.06 -9.11
N GLY A 250 -16.47 10.30 -8.29
CA GLY A 250 -17.87 9.98 -8.57
C GLY A 250 -18.37 8.71 -7.87
N SER A 251 -19.60 8.32 -8.21
CA SER A 251 -20.34 7.27 -7.47
C SER A 251 -19.62 5.93 -7.41
N ASP A 252 -18.96 5.52 -8.50
CA ASP A 252 -18.26 4.24 -8.59
C ASP A 252 -17.02 4.23 -7.68
N ALA A 253 -16.29 5.36 -7.63
CA ALA A 253 -15.15 5.53 -6.74
C ALA A 253 -15.56 5.65 -5.27
N ASP A 254 -16.67 6.34 -4.99
CA ASP A 254 -17.23 6.41 -3.63
C ASP A 254 -17.72 5.05 -3.15
N ALA A 255 -18.32 4.24 -4.03
CA ALA A 255 -18.68 2.85 -3.74
C ALA A 255 -17.45 2.00 -3.42
N ALA A 256 -16.43 2.04 -4.27
CA ALA A 256 -15.19 1.29 -4.04
C ALA A 256 -14.49 1.71 -2.74
N THR A 257 -14.43 3.02 -2.46
CA THR A 257 -13.81 3.55 -1.25
C THR A 257 -14.58 3.15 0.02
N ARG A 258 -15.92 3.21 -0.01
CA ARG A 258 -16.75 2.75 1.12
C ARG A 258 -16.50 1.27 1.41
N ALA A 259 -16.56 0.43 0.38
CA ALA A 259 -16.35 -1.01 0.55
C ALA A 259 -14.94 -1.32 1.08
N LEU A 260 -13.90 -0.62 0.60
CA LEU A 260 -12.53 -0.74 1.12
C LEU A 260 -12.40 -0.23 2.57
N SER A 261 -13.15 0.81 2.95
CA SER A 261 -13.20 1.30 4.33
C SER A 261 -13.85 0.28 5.27
N ASP A 262 -14.91 -0.39 4.82
CA ASP A 262 -15.57 -1.47 5.57
C ASP A 262 -14.62 -2.67 5.77
N LEU A 263 -13.81 -3.00 4.76
CA LEU A 263 -12.77 -4.03 4.86
C LEU A 263 -11.78 -3.70 5.99
N VAL A 264 -11.18 -2.52 5.97
CA VAL A 264 -10.15 -2.15 6.96
C VAL A 264 -10.75 -1.92 8.35
N THR A 265 -12.01 -1.47 8.44
CA THR A 265 -12.76 -1.38 9.70
C THR A 265 -13.01 -2.76 10.31
N THR A 266 -13.29 -3.76 9.47
CA THR A 266 -13.44 -5.16 9.90
C THR A 266 -12.13 -5.68 10.49
N TRP A 267 -11.01 -5.46 9.80
CA TRP A 267 -9.69 -5.83 10.32
C TRP A 267 -9.34 -5.14 11.63
N ASN A 268 -9.69 -3.85 11.77
CA ASN A 268 -9.47 -3.09 12.99
C ASN A 268 -10.30 -3.62 14.19
N SER A 269 -11.46 -4.23 13.92
CA SER A 269 -12.36 -4.76 14.94
C SER A 269 -12.05 -6.20 15.35
N ALA A 270 -11.37 -6.97 14.50
CA ALA A 270 -11.05 -8.38 14.70
C ALA A 270 -9.94 -8.64 15.74
N HIS A 271 -9.36 -7.59 16.33
CA HIS A 271 -8.30 -7.66 17.36
C HIS A 271 -8.75 -7.13 18.73
N ARG A 272 -10.07 -7.13 18.99
CA ARG A 272 -10.65 -6.87 20.31
C ARG A 272 -11.04 -8.16 21.01
#